data_AF-A0A534VZV8-F1
#
_entry.id   AF-A0A534VZV8-F1
#
_cell.length_a   1.000
_cell.length_b   1.000
_cell.length_c   1.000
_cell.angle_alpha   90.00
_cell.angle_beta   90.00
_cell.angle_gamma   90.00
#
_symmetry.space_group_name_H-M   'P 1'
#
loop_
_entity.id
_entity.type
_entity.pdbx_description
1 polymer ?
#
loop_
_entity_poly.entity_id
_entity_poly.type
_entity_poly.pdbx_seq_one_letter_code
_entity_poly.pdbx_strand_id
1 'polypeptide(L)'
;MRRLLALLGLAAALVATRGRADWSGVGGREVPLQGDGKTWTVRATLNGSVQGQFLLDTGATYCVISQSIARRLALKTNGDRVTVVTANGQMSVPLVTIRYFDLGSNRARDVKAVVHDSVAPPLDGILGLSFLNNFAYVIDAKQRIVRLRPGG
;
A
#
# COMPACT_ATOMS: atom_id res chain seq x y z
N MET A 1 18.11 -9.67 -21.01
CA MET A 1 18.37 -8.67 -19.95
C MET A 1 17.37 -8.89 -18.82
N ARG A 2 17.81 -9.44 -17.67
CA ARG A 2 16.96 -9.69 -16.51
C ARG A 2 16.83 -8.38 -15.72
N ARG A 3 15.65 -7.74 -15.75
CA ARG A 3 15.39 -6.54 -14.93
C ARG A 3 15.27 -6.98 -13.48
N LEU A 4 16.28 -6.63 -12.69
CA LEU A 4 16.33 -6.82 -11.24
C LEU A 4 15.13 -6.08 -10.64
N LEU A 5 14.25 -6.78 -9.93
CA LEU A 5 13.27 -6.14 -9.06
C LEU A 5 14.07 -5.32 -8.04
N ALA A 6 13.96 -3.99 -8.10
CA ALA A 6 14.41 -3.13 -7.02
C ALA A 6 13.47 -3.41 -5.83
N LEU A 7 13.82 -4.43 -5.05
CA LEU A 7 13.31 -4.67 -3.71
C LEU A 7 13.49 -3.36 -2.95
N LEU A 8 12.39 -2.66 -2.70
CA LEU A 8 12.37 -1.55 -1.76
C LEU A 8 12.79 -2.12 -0.41
N GLY A 9 14.03 -1.85 -0.06
CA GLY A 9 14.62 -2.20 1.21
C GLY A 9 13.96 -1.39 2.31
N LEU A 10 12.95 -1.98 2.95
CA LEU A 10 12.99 -2.15 4.39
C LEU A 10 12.29 -3.47 4.71
N ALA A 11 13.09 -4.51 4.94
CA ALA A 11 12.63 -5.67 5.67
C ALA A 11 12.30 -5.20 7.09
N ALA A 12 11.09 -4.69 7.31
CA ALA A 12 10.51 -4.75 8.63
C ALA A 12 10.33 -6.23 8.91
N ALA A 13 11.25 -6.80 9.69
CA ALA A 13 11.07 -8.13 10.26
C ALA A 13 9.64 -8.18 10.80
N LEU A 14 8.85 -9.12 10.29
CA LEU A 14 7.51 -9.39 10.79
C LEU A 14 7.66 -9.93 12.21
N VAL A 15 7.86 -9.05 13.20
CA VAL A 15 7.48 -9.36 14.56
C VAL A 15 5.97 -9.23 14.57
N ALA A 16 5.32 -10.30 14.11
CA ALA A 16 3.96 -10.58 14.49
C ALA A 16 4.00 -10.79 16.02
N THR A 17 3.86 -9.70 16.78
CA THR A 17 3.49 -9.84 18.18
C THR A 17 2.18 -10.61 18.16
N ARG A 18 2.19 -11.82 18.72
CA ARG A 18 0.98 -12.62 18.94
C ARG A 18 0.15 -11.95 20.02
N GLY A 19 -0.38 -10.77 19.74
CA GLY A 19 -1.64 -10.36 20.30
C GLY A 19 -2.68 -11.22 19.60
N ARG A 20 -3.20 -12.25 20.29
CA ARG A 20 -4.53 -12.77 19.96
C ARG A 20 -5.51 -11.63 20.24
N ALA A 21 -5.55 -10.63 19.36
CA ALA A 21 -6.73 -9.82 19.21
C ALA A 21 -7.80 -10.81 18.80
N ASP A 22 -8.86 -10.91 19.60
CA ASP A 22 -9.98 -11.77 19.30
C ASP A 22 -10.65 -11.25 18.02
N TRP A 23 -10.25 -11.80 16.87
CA TRP A 23 -10.81 -11.48 15.56
C TRP A 23 -12.17 -12.16 15.35
N SER A 24 -12.52 -13.11 16.22
CA SER A 24 -13.86 -13.69 16.33
C SER A 24 -14.80 -12.70 17.00
N GLY A 25 -15.44 -11.83 16.21
CA GLY A 25 -16.63 -11.11 16.67
C GLY A 25 -16.69 -9.62 16.36
N VAL A 26 -15.66 -8.99 15.79
CA VAL A 26 -15.69 -7.54 15.53
C VAL A 26 -15.32 -7.23 14.09
N GLY A 27 -16.31 -7.27 13.18
CA GLY A 27 -16.44 -6.40 11.99
C GLY A 27 -15.26 -6.30 11.01
N GLY A 28 -14.25 -7.15 11.12
CA GLY A 28 -13.07 -7.14 10.27
C GLY A 28 -13.47 -7.52 8.85
N ARG A 29 -13.20 -6.64 7.89
CA ARG A 29 -13.48 -6.88 6.48
C ARG A 29 -12.25 -7.54 5.86
N GLU A 30 -12.43 -8.74 5.36
CA GLU A 30 -11.38 -9.53 4.70
C GLU A 30 -11.19 -9.09 3.25
N VAL A 31 -9.95 -9.09 2.80
CA VAL A 31 -9.58 -8.84 1.41
C VAL A 31 -8.62 -9.94 0.95
N PRO A 32 -8.91 -10.63 -0.16
CA PRO A 32 -8.04 -11.69 -0.67
C PRO A 32 -6.73 -11.11 -1.20
N LEU A 33 -5.63 -11.78 -0.87
CA LEU A 33 -4.30 -11.50 -1.36
C LEU A 33 -4.01 -12.36 -2.59
N GLN A 34 -3.45 -11.73 -3.63
CA GLN A 34 -2.95 -12.41 -4.82
C GLN A 34 -1.42 -12.44 -4.75
N GLY A 35 -0.79 -13.57 -5.08
CA GLY A 35 0.67 -13.66 -5.00
C GLY A 35 1.20 -15.08 -4.90
N ASP A 36 2.51 -15.18 -4.69
CA ASP A 36 3.29 -16.42 -4.68
C ASP A 36 3.72 -16.88 -3.27
N GLY A 37 3.22 -16.21 -2.22
CA GLY A 37 3.63 -16.46 -0.84
C GLY A 37 4.83 -15.66 -0.37
N LYS A 38 5.59 -15.06 -1.28
CA LYS A 38 6.69 -14.13 -0.98
C LYS A 38 6.27 -12.69 -1.16
N THR A 39 5.48 -12.44 -2.18
CA THR A 39 4.97 -11.13 -2.57
C THR A 39 3.45 -11.18 -2.61
N TRP A 40 2.80 -10.25 -1.92
CA TRP A 40 1.34 -10.14 -1.90
C TRP A 40 0.87 -8.87 -2.59
N THR A 41 -0.18 -8.99 -3.38
CA THR A 41 -0.78 -7.87 -4.11
C THR A 41 -2.26 -7.82 -3.84
N VAL A 42 -2.81 -6.62 -3.98
CA VAL A 42 -4.23 -6.34 -3.82
C VAL A 42 -4.70 -5.36 -4.90
N ARG A 43 -6.00 -5.36 -5.18
CA ARG A 43 -6.63 -4.32 -6.00
C ARG A 43 -7.26 -3.28 -5.09
N ALA A 44 -7.03 -2.01 -5.41
CA ALA A 44 -7.62 -0.90 -4.68
C ALA A 44 -8.27 0.09 -5.64
N THR A 45 -9.24 0.85 -5.12
CA THR A 45 -9.90 1.94 -5.83
C THR A 45 -9.53 3.26 -5.17
N LEU A 46 -9.05 4.21 -5.96
CA LEU A 46 -8.62 5.52 -5.51
C LEU A 46 -9.63 6.58 -5.96
N ASN A 47 -9.99 7.47 -5.05
CA ASN A 47 -11.01 8.51 -5.22
C ASN A 47 -12.32 8.00 -5.84
N GLY A 48 -12.68 6.73 -5.57
CA GLY A 48 -13.91 6.09 -6.03
C GLY A 48 -13.97 5.68 -7.50
N SER A 49 -12.94 5.95 -8.31
CA SER A 49 -13.00 5.71 -9.77
C SER A 49 -11.76 5.07 -10.39
N VAL A 50 -10.57 5.32 -9.84
CA VAL A 50 -9.32 4.83 -10.44
C VAL A 50 -8.89 3.55 -9.74
N GLN A 51 -9.02 2.42 -10.44
CA GLN A 51 -8.52 1.14 -9.96
C GLN A 51 -7.03 0.96 -10.29
N GLY A 52 -6.32 0.27 -9.39
CA GLY A 52 -4.95 -0.18 -9.61
C GLY A 52 -4.58 -1.43 -8.82
N GLN A 53 -3.50 -2.09 -9.23
CA GLN A 53 -2.91 -3.23 -8.53
C GLN A 53 -1.70 -2.79 -7.70
N PHE A 54 -1.71 -3.10 -6.41
CA PHE A 54 -0.73 -2.62 -5.45
C PHE A 54 0.01 -3.79 -4.79
N LEU A 55 1.31 -3.65 -4.67
CA LEU A 55 2.11 -4.47 -3.76
C LEU A 55 1.75 -4.11 -2.31
N LEU A 56 1.48 -5.09 -1.46
CA LEU A 56 1.28 -4.89 -0.02
C LEU A 56 2.65 -4.85 0.67
N ASP A 57 2.99 -3.71 1.28
CA ASP A 57 4.31 -3.49 1.89
C ASP A 57 4.19 -2.79 3.25
N THR A 58 4.39 -3.55 4.33
CA THR A 58 4.40 -3.01 5.70
C THR A 58 5.68 -2.24 6.05
N GLY A 59 6.71 -2.27 5.19
CA GLY A 59 7.95 -1.52 5.35
C GLY A 59 7.92 -0.13 4.70
N ALA A 60 6.93 0.16 3.84
CA ALA A 60 6.80 1.44 3.18
C ALA A 60 6.01 2.45 4.04
N THR A 61 6.65 3.55 4.45
CA THR A 61 6.00 4.63 5.23
C THR A 61 4.81 5.25 4.49
N TYR A 62 4.99 5.56 3.21
CA TYR A 62 3.94 6.09 2.34
C TYR A 62 3.49 5.03 1.35
N CYS A 63 2.20 5.04 1.00
CA CYS A 63 1.75 4.46 -0.26
C CYS A 63 2.53 5.08 -1.42
N VAL A 64 2.77 4.29 -2.46
CA VAL A 64 3.33 4.75 -3.73
C VAL A 64 2.29 4.59 -4.81
N ILE A 65 2.13 5.61 -5.65
CA ILE A 65 1.32 5.51 -6.87
C ILE A 65 2.20 5.80 -8.09
N SER A 66 1.95 5.09 -9.19
CA SER A 66 2.60 5.36 -10.46
C SER A 66 2.21 6.73 -11.00
N GLN A 67 3.03 7.24 -11.94
CA GLN A 67 2.69 8.46 -12.67
C GLN A 67 1.38 8.30 -13.46
N SER A 68 1.07 7.09 -13.93
CA SER A 68 -0.19 6.79 -14.64
C SER A 68 -1.41 6.99 -13.73
N ILE A 69 -1.36 6.46 -12.50
CA ILE A 69 -2.42 6.66 -11.51
C ILE A 69 -2.57 8.13 -11.14
N ALA A 70 -1.45 8.84 -10.90
CA ALA A 70 -1.49 10.26 -10.56
C ALA A 70 -2.15 11.10 -11.67
N ARG A 71 -1.84 10.80 -12.95
CA ARG A 71 -2.50 11.44 -14.11
C ARG A 71 -3.99 11.12 -14.19
N ARG A 72 -4.37 9.84 -14.05
CA ARG A 72 -5.78 9.40 -14.09
C ARG A 72 -6.62 10.03 -12.97
N LEU A 73 -6.00 10.34 -11.83
CA LEU A 73 -6.60 11.04 -10.71
C LEU A 73 -6.52 12.58 -10.82
N ALA A 74 -5.89 13.11 -11.86
CA ALA A 74 -5.61 14.54 -12.05
C ALA A 74 -4.93 15.21 -10.82
N LEU A 75 -4.00 14.48 -10.19
CA LEU A 75 -3.27 15.01 -9.02
C LEU A 75 -2.21 16.02 -9.45
N LYS A 76 -2.11 17.11 -8.68
CA LYS A 76 -1.01 18.09 -8.83
C LYS A 76 0.26 17.52 -8.20
N THR A 77 1.31 17.36 -8.98
CA THR A 77 2.60 16.76 -8.55
C THR A 77 3.76 17.77 -8.52
N ASN A 78 3.46 19.05 -8.75
CA ASN A 78 4.43 20.16 -8.73
C ASN A 78 4.50 20.90 -7.38
N GLY A 79 3.73 20.46 -6.38
CA GLY A 79 3.71 21.03 -5.04
C GLY A 79 4.73 20.34 -4.12
N ASP A 80 4.24 19.94 -2.94
CA ASP A 80 5.07 19.34 -1.88
C ASP A 80 5.90 18.15 -2.37
N ARG A 81 7.09 18.05 -1.80
CA ARG A 81 8.02 16.95 -2.03
C ARG A 81 8.53 16.40 -0.71
N VAL A 82 8.89 15.13 -0.71
CA VAL A 82 9.50 14.47 0.44
C VAL A 82 10.71 13.67 -0.01
N THR A 83 11.75 13.62 0.82
CA THR A 83 12.87 12.71 0.62
C THR A 83 12.49 11.33 1.15
N VAL A 84 12.53 10.33 0.28
CA VAL A 84 12.35 8.92 0.65
C VAL A 84 13.68 8.19 0.58
N VAL A 85 13.88 7.25 1.49
CA VAL A 85 15.03 6.33 1.47
C VAL A 85 14.59 5.06 0.77
N THR A 86 15.34 4.64 -0.24
CA THR A 86 15.12 3.40 -0.98
C THR A 86 16.40 2.56 -0.98
N ALA A 87 16.32 1.33 -1.48
CA ALA A 87 17.51 0.50 -1.68
C ALA A 87 18.54 1.12 -2.64
N ASN A 88 18.10 2.00 -3.55
CA ASN A 88 18.98 2.70 -4.49
C ASN A 88 19.50 4.05 -3.93
N GLY A 89 19.28 4.31 -2.64
CA GLY A 89 19.64 5.56 -1.99
C GLY A 89 18.44 6.49 -1.76
N GLN A 90 18.74 7.74 -1.43
CA GLN A 90 17.73 8.76 -1.15
C GLN A 90 17.27 9.46 -2.42
N MET A 91 15.99 9.80 -2.48
CA MET A 91 15.46 10.59 -3.59
C MET A 91 14.32 11.50 -3.14
N SER A 92 14.24 12.69 -3.74
CA SER A 92 13.12 13.61 -3.54
C SER A 92 12.00 13.28 -4.53
N VAL A 93 10.79 13.04 -4.02
CA VAL A 93 9.60 12.66 -4.80
C VAL A 93 8.40 13.55 -4.48
N PRO A 94 7.47 13.78 -5.42
CA PRO A 94 6.22 14.47 -5.13
C PRO A 94 5.42 13.76 -4.05
N LEU A 95 4.90 14.53 -3.09
CA LEU A 95 3.99 14.07 -2.06
C LEU A 95 2.58 14.57 -2.40
N VAL A 96 1.61 13.65 -2.41
CA VAL A 96 0.21 13.94 -2.71
C VAL A 96 -0.70 13.36 -1.64
N THR A 97 -1.94 13.85 -1.59
CA THR A 97 -3.00 13.27 -0.76
C THR A 97 -4.07 12.66 -1.65
N ILE A 98 -4.38 11.39 -1.41
CA ILE A 98 -5.50 10.67 -2.02
C ILE A 98 -6.69 10.78 -1.06
N ARG A 99 -7.79 11.38 -1.51
CA ARG A 99 -8.96 11.65 -0.65
C ARG A 99 -9.60 10.36 -0.14
N TYR A 100 -9.75 9.37 -1.02
CA TYR A 100 -10.26 8.05 -0.66
C TYR A 100 -9.39 6.96 -1.24
N PHE A 101 -8.93 6.06 -0.38
CA PHE A 101 -8.22 4.86 -0.76
C PHE A 101 -9.05 3.67 -0.26
N ASP A 102 -9.58 2.88 -1.19
CA ASP A 102 -10.50 1.80 -0.91
C ASP A 102 -9.86 0.45 -1.20
N LEU A 103 -9.82 -0.41 -0.18
CA LEU A 103 -9.37 -1.79 -0.29
C LEU A 103 -10.56 -2.73 0.02
N GLY A 104 -11.19 -3.23 -1.04
CA GLY A 104 -12.50 -3.89 -0.92
C GLY A 104 -13.52 -2.90 -0.34
N SER A 105 -14.13 -3.25 0.79
CA SER A 105 -15.07 -2.38 1.50
C SER A 105 -14.39 -1.53 2.59
N ASN A 106 -13.07 -1.56 2.72
CA ASN A 106 -12.32 -0.76 3.70
C ASN A 106 -11.89 0.58 3.08
N ARG A 107 -12.30 1.70 3.65
CA ARG A 107 -11.97 3.04 3.15
C ARG A 107 -11.08 3.80 4.14
N ALA A 108 -9.92 4.23 3.68
CA ALA A 108 -9.10 5.23 4.35
C ALA A 108 -9.32 6.61 3.69
N ARG A 109 -9.24 7.66 4.50
CA ARG A 109 -9.37 9.06 4.05
C ARG A 109 -8.02 9.76 4.11
N ASP A 110 -7.82 10.70 3.20
CA ASP A 110 -6.67 11.60 3.18
C ASP A 110 -5.30 10.90 3.25
N VAL A 111 -5.19 9.77 2.54
CA VAL A 111 -3.99 8.94 2.50
C VAL A 111 -2.85 9.67 1.79
N LYS A 112 -1.74 9.90 2.50
CA LYS A 112 -0.51 10.42 1.92
C LYS A 112 0.13 9.38 1.01
N ALA A 113 0.51 9.78 -0.20
CA ALA A 113 1.20 8.93 -1.15
C ALA A 113 2.31 9.69 -1.86
N VAL A 114 3.38 8.99 -2.23
CA VAL A 114 4.41 9.54 -3.12
C VAL A 114 4.17 9.10 -4.55
N VAL A 115 4.54 9.95 -5.51
CA VAL A 115 4.39 9.65 -6.94
C VAL A 115 5.73 9.21 -7.52
N HIS A 116 5.85 7.91 -7.82
CA HIS A 116 7.08 7.33 -8.37
C HIS A 116 6.80 5.98 -9.05
N ASP A 117 7.49 5.71 -10.15
CA ASP A 117 7.39 4.42 -10.88
C ASP A 117 8.40 3.41 -10.30
N SER A 118 8.27 3.08 -9.01
CA SER A 118 9.17 2.13 -8.32
C SER A 118 8.84 0.65 -8.56
N VAL A 119 7.67 0.35 -9.12
CA VAL A 119 7.22 -1.02 -9.40
C VAL A 119 7.04 -1.20 -10.90
N ALA A 120 7.36 -2.40 -11.38
CA ALA A 120 7.16 -2.75 -12.78
C ALA A 120 5.69 -3.15 -13.04
N PRO A 121 5.18 -2.93 -14.26
CA PRO A 121 3.90 -3.49 -14.68
C PRO A 121 3.83 -5.01 -14.41
N PRO A 122 2.66 -5.54 -14.01
CA PRO A 122 1.35 -4.90 -14.02
C PRO A 122 1.01 -4.06 -12.76
N LEU A 123 1.97 -3.85 -11.84
CA LEU A 123 1.71 -3.07 -10.63
C LEU A 123 1.60 -1.58 -10.93
N ASP A 124 0.64 -0.95 -10.26
CA ASP A 124 0.36 0.48 -10.30
C ASP A 124 0.92 1.24 -9.10
N GLY A 125 1.46 0.53 -8.10
CA GLY A 125 2.04 1.13 -6.92
C GLY A 125 2.24 0.17 -5.75
N ILE A 126 2.36 0.77 -4.57
CA ILE A 126 2.58 0.10 -3.28
C ILE A 126 1.56 0.62 -2.27
N LEU A 127 0.90 -0.31 -1.57
CA LEU A 127 0.03 -0.02 -0.44
C LEU A 127 0.88 -0.14 0.84
N GLY A 128 1.17 1.03 1.44
CA GLY A 128 2.05 1.18 2.60
C GLY A 128 1.33 1.59 3.88
N LEU A 129 2.12 1.98 4.88
CA LEU A 129 1.66 2.32 6.23
C LEU A 129 0.74 3.53 6.29
N SER A 130 0.89 4.52 5.39
CA SER A 130 -0.03 5.66 5.31
C SER A 130 -1.48 5.26 5.00
N PHE A 131 -1.70 4.07 4.42
CA PHE A 131 -3.01 3.43 4.36
C PHE A 131 -3.22 2.49 5.57
N LEU A 132 -2.29 1.55 5.81
CA LEU A 132 -2.51 0.45 6.76
C LEU A 132 -2.78 0.93 8.19
N ASN A 133 -2.14 2.03 8.62
CA ASN A 133 -2.30 2.59 9.96
C ASN A 133 -3.68 3.23 10.22
N ASN A 134 -4.55 3.30 9.21
CA ASN A 134 -5.97 3.66 9.41
C ASN A 134 -6.78 2.48 9.99
N PHE A 135 -6.17 1.30 10.10
CA PHE A 135 -6.83 0.06 10.52
C PHE A 135 -5.98 -0.70 11.55
N ALA A 136 -6.63 -1.44 12.44
CA ALA A 136 -6.03 -2.64 12.99
C ALA A 136 -6.04 -3.71 11.89
N TYR A 137 -4.89 -4.36 11.63
CA TYR A 137 -4.79 -5.30 10.52
C TYR A 137 -4.00 -6.57 10.86
N VAL A 138 -4.36 -7.67 10.20
CA VAL A 138 -3.61 -8.93 10.20
C VAL A 138 -3.46 -9.43 8.77
N ILE A 139 -2.24 -9.77 8.40
CA ILE A 139 -1.92 -10.44 7.13
C ILE A 139 -1.79 -11.93 7.43
N ASP A 140 -2.71 -12.74 6.90
CA ASP A 140 -2.65 -14.20 6.99
C ASP A 140 -2.16 -14.76 5.64
N ALA A 141 -0.86 -15.02 5.57
CA ALA A 141 -0.23 -15.56 4.36
C ALA A 141 -0.67 -17.01 4.05
N LYS A 142 -1.09 -17.78 5.05
CA LYS A 142 -1.57 -19.16 4.84
C LYS A 142 -2.95 -19.16 4.22
N GLN A 143 -3.85 -18.33 4.75
CA GLN A 143 -5.20 -18.14 4.23
C GLN A 143 -5.25 -17.20 3.01
N ARG A 144 -4.15 -16.50 2.71
CA ARG A 144 -4.01 -15.54 1.61
C ARG A 144 -5.01 -14.40 1.72
N ILE A 145 -5.12 -13.81 2.90
CA ILE A 145 -6.05 -12.70 3.17
C ILE A 145 -5.38 -11.63 4.03
N VAL A 146 -5.88 -10.41 3.91
CA VAL A 146 -5.66 -9.35 4.90
C VAL A 146 -7.00 -9.04 5.57
N ARG A 147 -7.01 -9.05 6.91
CA ARG A 147 -8.12 -8.63 7.75
C ARG A 147 -7.89 -7.19 8.15
N LEU A 148 -8.89 -6.33 7.94
CA LEU A 148 -8.84 -4.91 8.29
C LEU A 148 -10.04 -4.58 9.19
N ARG A 149 -9.77 -3.89 10.30
CA ARG A 149 -10.78 -3.33 11.18
C ARG A 149 -10.48 -1.85 11.37
N PRO A 150 -11.43 -0.92 11.15
CA PRO A 150 -11.20 0.51 11.38
C PRO A 150 -10.62 0.75 12.77
N GLY A 151 -9.64 1.66 12.86
CA GLY A 151 -9.24 2.22 14.15
C GLY A 151 -10.44 2.93 14.78
N GLY A 152 -10.64 2.74 16.09
CA GLY A 152 -11.59 3.54 16.88
C GLY A 152 -11.10 4.97 17.06
#